data_AF-A0A2R7T713-F1
#
_entry.id   AF-A0A2R7T713-F1
#
_cell.length_a   1.000
_cell.length_b   1.000
_cell.length_c   1.000
_cell.angle_alpha   90.00
_cell.angle_beta   90.00
_cell.angle_gamma   90.00
#
_symmetry.space_group_name_H-M   'P 1'
#
loop_
_entity.id
_entity.type
_entity.pdbx_description
1 polymer ?
#
loop_
_entity_poly.entity_id
_entity_poly.type
_entity_poly.pdbx_seq_one_letter_code
_entity_poly.pdbx_strand_id
1 'polypeptide(L)'
;MVESLSLTRPELRLARVAEGRYDIDDILQRFSAQPADTSAAAAEEPQFAIYNIELSDGRLVFDDRPVQRRHELKALQLALPYLSTLATDVTVKVQPQLSGQLDGVPFDSRAEALPFADEASARLSFKLTGLDLAPLAAYVPASAPVRLTTGTLDVDLALEFAERPRQPPGVKLSGAVQLHDLALTHPDGQPLLDLKRLSLPLADVQPLRRQLGLGQVVLDQPVARWRSQPQGAPATSIASATSAPAAATPPWQFSLAGVAINDGRFTARDLALEAIQLKLAAASWPLKAPTQLDASLRLDGATLVAQARLSPELLDGESRLTDLALERLAAWMPLPGGARLAAGVSGQLALRVPEPLAEGAVDRAELAFSELR
;
A
#
# COMPACT_ATOMS: atom_id res chain seq x y z
N MET A 1 -6.32 -38.24 20.60
CA MET A 1 -5.51 -38.28 19.36
C MET A 1 -6.41 -38.66 18.21
N VAL A 2 -6.38 -37.91 17.11
CA VAL A 2 -7.12 -38.17 15.87
C VAL A 2 -6.10 -38.29 14.75
N GLU A 3 -6.07 -39.43 14.05
CA GLU A 3 -5.05 -39.71 13.04
C GLU A 3 -5.29 -39.00 11.69
N SER A 4 -6.55 -38.76 11.35
CA SER A 4 -6.94 -38.03 10.15
C SER A 4 -8.27 -37.30 10.36
N LEU A 5 -8.41 -36.13 9.73
CA LEU A 5 -9.66 -35.39 9.67
C LEU A 5 -9.87 -34.92 8.24
N SER A 6 -10.83 -35.54 7.53
CA SER A 6 -11.15 -35.18 6.15
C SER A 6 -12.56 -34.60 6.06
N LEU A 7 -12.67 -33.37 5.54
CA LEU A 7 -13.95 -32.74 5.21
C LEU A 7 -14.08 -32.60 3.70
N THR A 8 -15.07 -33.28 3.12
CA THR A 8 -15.35 -33.20 1.68
C THR A 8 -16.58 -32.35 1.42
N ARG A 9 -16.41 -31.33 0.59
CA ARG A 9 -17.44 -30.36 0.20
C ARG A 9 -18.18 -29.72 1.39
N PRO A 10 -17.50 -29.30 2.46
CA PRO A 10 -18.19 -28.57 3.53
C PRO A 10 -18.70 -27.23 3.00
N GLU A 11 -19.92 -26.86 3.40
CA GLU A 11 -20.48 -25.55 3.13
C GLU A 11 -20.63 -24.76 4.43
N LEU A 12 -20.03 -23.56 4.46
CA LEU A 12 -20.25 -22.57 5.51
C LEU A 12 -20.98 -21.37 4.92
N ARG A 13 -21.98 -20.87 5.64
CA ARG A 13 -22.64 -19.60 5.35
C ARG A 13 -22.55 -18.74 6.59
N LEU A 14 -22.07 -17.52 6.41
CA LEU A 14 -21.95 -16.53 7.46
C LEU A 14 -22.57 -15.24 6.95
N ALA A 15 -23.42 -14.59 7.75
CA ALA A 15 -24.00 -13.32 7.40
C ALA A 15 -23.68 -12.25 8.45
N ARG A 16 -23.14 -11.12 8.00
CA ARG A 16 -23.13 -9.90 8.82
C ARG A 16 -24.48 -9.22 8.65
N VAL A 17 -25.27 -9.22 9.72
CA VAL A 17 -26.66 -8.76 9.67
C VAL A 17 -26.81 -7.28 10.02
N ALA A 18 -25.88 -6.74 10.81
CA ALA A 18 -25.79 -5.32 11.14
C ALA A 18 -24.33 -4.96 11.47
N GLU A 19 -24.06 -3.69 11.77
CA GLU A 19 -22.74 -3.29 12.26
C GLU A 19 -22.38 -4.05 13.55
N GLY A 20 -21.26 -4.78 13.51
CA GLY A 20 -20.79 -5.59 14.64
C GLY A 20 -21.65 -6.81 15.00
N ARG A 21 -22.68 -7.15 14.20
CA ARG A 21 -23.57 -8.30 14.47
C ARG A 21 -23.59 -9.32 13.34
N TYR A 22 -23.58 -10.59 13.71
CA TYR A 22 -23.59 -11.74 12.81
C TYR A 22 -24.76 -12.68 13.10
N ASP A 23 -25.11 -13.52 12.13
CA ASP A 23 -26.13 -14.56 12.28
C ASP A 23 -25.71 -15.73 13.20
N ILE A 24 -24.46 -15.71 13.69
CA ILE A 24 -23.90 -16.66 14.65
C ILE A 24 -23.62 -16.03 16.02
N ASP A 25 -24.08 -14.81 16.30
CA ASP A 25 -23.80 -14.10 17.55
C ASP A 25 -24.27 -14.90 18.79
N ASP A 26 -25.36 -15.66 18.68
CA ASP A 26 -25.86 -16.55 19.74
C ASP A 26 -24.88 -17.69 20.07
N ILE A 27 -24.27 -18.27 19.04
CA ILE A 27 -23.23 -19.31 19.16
C ILE A 27 -21.99 -18.69 19.80
N LEU A 28 -21.54 -17.53 19.32
CA LEU A 28 -20.38 -16.82 19.86
C LEU A 28 -20.59 -16.45 21.34
N GLN A 29 -21.77 -15.92 21.68
CA GLN A 29 -22.15 -15.60 23.06
C GLN A 29 -22.11 -16.84 23.94
N ARG A 30 -22.66 -17.97 23.47
CA ARG A 30 -22.63 -19.24 24.21
C ARG A 30 -21.22 -19.74 24.49
N PHE A 31 -20.29 -19.60 23.54
CA PHE A 31 -18.88 -19.99 23.75
C PHE A 31 -18.09 -18.98 24.58
N SER A 32 -18.48 -17.70 24.58
CA SER A 32 -17.87 -16.67 25.42
C SER A 32 -18.38 -16.67 26.87
N ALA A 33 -19.56 -17.26 27.11
CA ALA A 33 -20.13 -17.39 28.44
C ALA A 33 -19.31 -18.40 29.25
N GLN A 34 -18.46 -17.87 30.14
CA GLN A 34 -17.67 -18.68 31.06
C GLN A 34 -18.61 -19.54 31.92
N PRO A 35 -18.34 -20.85 32.11
CA PRO A 35 -19.13 -21.67 33.02
C PRO A 35 -19.14 -21.02 34.40
N ALA A 36 -20.33 -20.86 34.99
CA ALA A 36 -20.50 -20.21 36.29
C ALA A 36 -19.91 -20.99 37.49
N ASP A 37 -19.26 -22.13 37.24
CA ASP A 37 -18.63 -22.97 38.25
C ASP A 37 -17.23 -23.42 37.82
N THR A 38 -16.20 -22.74 38.32
CA THR A 38 -14.85 -23.32 38.45
C THR A 38 -14.29 -23.02 39.83
N SER A 39 -14.90 -23.64 40.85
CA SER A 39 -14.21 -24.01 42.09
C SER A 39 -13.38 -25.30 41.91
N ALA A 40 -12.93 -25.59 40.69
CA ALA A 40 -12.02 -26.68 40.41
C ALA A 40 -10.60 -26.12 40.33
N ALA A 41 -9.72 -26.65 41.18
CA ALA A 41 -8.28 -26.45 41.13
C ALA A 41 -7.76 -26.57 39.69
N ALA A 42 -6.70 -25.80 39.38
CA ALA A 42 -5.97 -25.78 38.10
C ALA A 42 -6.15 -27.07 37.27
N ALA A 43 -7.17 -27.09 36.41
CA ALA A 43 -7.36 -28.18 35.47
C ALA A 43 -6.24 -28.07 34.44
N GLU A 44 -5.44 -29.13 34.28
CA GLU A 44 -4.41 -29.19 33.24
C GLU A 44 -5.02 -28.89 31.87
N GLU A 45 -4.29 -28.14 31.03
CA GLU A 45 -4.76 -27.82 29.69
C GLU A 45 -5.03 -29.11 28.89
N PRO A 46 -6.19 -29.23 28.22
CA PRO A 46 -6.53 -30.44 27.49
C PRO A 46 -5.51 -30.70 26.38
N GLN A 47 -4.88 -31.87 26.45
CA GLN A 47 -3.92 -32.34 25.45
C GLN A 47 -4.65 -32.95 24.25
N PHE A 48 -4.38 -32.45 23.05
CA PHE A 48 -4.94 -33.00 21.82
C PHE A 48 -3.91 -32.99 20.69
N ALA A 49 -4.10 -33.91 19.74
CA ALA A 49 -3.34 -33.98 18.50
C ALA A 49 -4.25 -34.49 17.39
N ILE A 50 -4.31 -33.74 16.29
CA ILE A 50 -5.06 -34.04 15.08
C ILE A 50 -4.06 -34.02 13.92
N TYR A 51 -3.90 -35.14 13.23
CA TYR A 51 -3.00 -35.26 12.08
C TYR A 51 -3.83 -35.29 10.78
N ASN A 52 -3.15 -35.07 9.65
CA ASN A 52 -3.70 -35.19 8.29
C ASN A 52 -5.06 -34.50 8.14
N ILE A 53 -5.10 -33.20 8.41
CA ILE A 53 -6.31 -32.39 8.29
C ILE A 53 -6.43 -31.97 6.82
N GLU A 54 -7.48 -32.45 6.17
CA GLU A 54 -7.78 -32.16 4.77
C GLU A 54 -9.18 -31.61 4.61
N LEU A 55 -9.31 -30.53 3.85
CA LEU A 55 -10.58 -30.03 3.36
C LEU A 55 -10.51 -30.01 1.84
N SER A 56 -11.46 -30.67 1.18
CA SER A 56 -11.54 -30.73 -0.27
C SER A 56 -12.85 -30.14 -0.78
N ASP A 57 -12.74 -29.26 -1.77
CA ASP A 57 -13.86 -28.64 -2.49
C ASP A 57 -14.86 -27.92 -1.57
N GLY A 58 -14.36 -27.28 -0.51
CA GLY A 58 -15.21 -26.53 0.41
C GLY A 58 -15.70 -25.22 -0.18
N ARG A 59 -16.76 -24.69 0.43
CA ARG A 59 -17.40 -23.44 0.05
C ARG A 59 -17.72 -22.59 1.26
N LEU A 60 -17.35 -21.32 1.21
CA LEU A 60 -17.77 -20.32 2.19
C LEU A 60 -18.51 -19.20 1.47
N VAL A 61 -19.72 -18.90 1.94
CA VAL A 61 -20.49 -17.74 1.49
C VAL A 61 -20.55 -16.73 2.63
N PHE A 62 -20.07 -15.53 2.38
CA PHE A 62 -20.19 -14.41 3.31
C PHE A 62 -21.19 -13.39 2.77
N ASP A 63 -22.32 -13.20 3.47
CA ASP A 63 -23.38 -12.25 3.14
C ASP A 63 -23.27 -10.99 4.02
N ASP A 64 -22.69 -9.93 3.48
CA ASP A 64 -22.50 -8.65 4.18
C ASP A 64 -23.65 -7.69 3.84
N ARG A 65 -24.71 -7.78 4.63
CA ARG A 65 -25.96 -7.03 4.41
C ARG A 65 -25.80 -5.52 4.58
N PRO A 66 -25.04 -4.99 5.57
CA PRO A 66 -24.80 -3.56 5.72
C PRO A 66 -24.29 -2.86 4.46
N VAL A 67 -23.37 -3.51 3.73
CA VAL A 67 -22.81 -2.97 2.48
C VAL A 67 -23.40 -3.61 1.22
N GLN A 68 -24.42 -4.46 1.39
CA GLN A 68 -25.10 -5.21 0.33
C GLN A 68 -24.13 -5.93 -0.59
N ARG A 69 -23.10 -6.57 -0.02
CA ARG A 69 -22.11 -7.36 -0.75
C ARG A 69 -22.21 -8.82 -0.34
N ARG A 70 -21.87 -9.70 -1.27
CA ARG A 70 -21.75 -11.13 -1.02
C ARG A 70 -20.42 -11.60 -1.57
N HIS A 71 -19.61 -12.18 -0.70
CA HIS A 71 -18.33 -12.78 -1.05
C HIS A 71 -18.44 -14.29 -1.03
N GLU A 72 -17.67 -14.93 -1.88
CA GLU A 72 -17.70 -16.37 -2.05
C GLU A 72 -16.31 -16.95 -2.22
N LEU A 73 -15.95 -17.87 -1.32
CA LEU A 73 -14.82 -18.75 -1.49
C LEU A 73 -15.32 -20.09 -2.03
N LYS A 74 -14.83 -20.49 -3.20
CA LYS A 74 -15.15 -21.76 -3.85
C LYS A 74 -13.93 -22.62 -4.03
N ALA A 75 -14.19 -23.92 -4.24
CA ALA A 75 -13.17 -24.92 -4.49
C ALA A 75 -12.05 -24.73 -3.46
N LEU A 76 -12.42 -24.65 -2.18
CA LEU A 76 -11.43 -24.45 -1.13
C LEU A 76 -10.70 -25.78 -0.92
N GLN A 77 -9.38 -25.74 -0.94
CA GLN A 77 -8.53 -26.83 -0.50
C GLN A 77 -7.72 -26.37 0.70
N LEU A 78 -7.75 -27.15 1.78
CA LEU A 78 -6.83 -27.02 2.90
C LEU A 78 -6.11 -28.35 3.05
N ALA A 79 -4.79 -28.30 3.11
CA ALA A 79 -3.98 -29.40 3.60
C ALA A 79 -3.18 -28.87 4.79
N LEU A 80 -3.43 -29.42 5.97
CA LEU A 80 -2.71 -29.07 7.20
C LEU A 80 -2.16 -30.37 7.81
N PRO A 81 -0.82 -30.55 7.86
CA PRO A 81 -0.23 -31.82 8.25
C PRO A 81 -0.62 -32.29 9.66
N TYR A 82 -0.61 -31.39 10.65
CA TYR A 82 -1.10 -31.68 11.99
C TYR A 82 -1.32 -30.40 12.82
N LEU A 83 -2.09 -30.55 13.90
CA LEU A 83 -2.27 -29.58 14.98
C LEU A 83 -2.18 -30.35 16.31
N SER A 84 -1.18 -30.03 17.14
CA SER A 84 -0.91 -30.74 18.41
C SER A 84 -0.58 -29.77 19.53
N THR A 85 -1.11 -30.01 20.73
CA THR A 85 -0.69 -29.37 21.98
C THR A 85 0.23 -30.26 22.81
N LEU A 86 0.68 -31.40 22.26
CA LEU A 86 1.57 -32.33 22.95
C LEU A 86 3.02 -31.81 22.98
N ALA A 87 3.62 -31.83 24.18
CA ALA A 87 5.00 -31.39 24.40
C ALA A 87 6.05 -32.24 23.67
N THR A 88 5.69 -33.39 23.10
CA THR A 88 6.57 -34.26 22.31
C THR A 88 6.62 -33.93 20.81
N ASP A 89 5.68 -33.13 20.30
CA ASP A 89 5.55 -32.80 18.86
C ASP A 89 6.23 -31.46 18.49
N VAL A 90 7.14 -30.99 19.35
CA VAL A 90 7.74 -29.65 19.36
C VAL A 90 8.69 -29.34 18.19
N THR A 91 9.09 -30.32 17.37
CA THR A 91 10.14 -30.12 16.35
C THR A 91 9.77 -30.63 14.96
N VAL A 92 8.49 -30.67 14.61
CA VAL A 92 8.06 -31.09 13.27
C VAL A 92 7.80 -29.88 12.38
N LYS A 93 8.48 -29.86 11.24
CA LYS A 93 8.24 -28.90 10.16
C LYS A 93 6.87 -29.20 9.53
N VAL A 94 5.98 -28.21 9.55
CA VAL A 94 4.66 -28.30 8.90
C VAL A 94 4.67 -27.51 7.60
N GLN A 95 3.97 -28.03 6.59
CA GLN A 95 3.80 -27.38 5.29
C GLN A 95 2.32 -27.24 4.95
N PRO A 96 1.58 -26.31 5.58
CA PRO A 96 0.18 -26.12 5.27
C PRO A 96 0.00 -25.48 3.88
N GLN A 97 -1.08 -25.84 3.20
CA GLN A 97 -1.50 -25.24 1.94
C GLN A 97 -2.97 -24.83 2.04
N LEU A 98 -3.29 -23.65 1.53
CA LEU A 98 -4.64 -23.14 1.37
C LEU A 98 -4.79 -22.57 -0.04
N SER A 99 -5.74 -23.08 -0.81
CA SER A 99 -6.02 -22.60 -2.17
C SER A 99 -7.51 -22.59 -2.45
N GLY A 100 -7.91 -21.81 -3.46
CA GLY A 100 -9.28 -21.80 -3.94
C GLY A 100 -9.55 -20.60 -4.83
N GLN A 101 -10.80 -20.18 -4.89
CA GLN A 101 -11.23 -19.00 -5.65
C GLN A 101 -12.01 -18.05 -4.75
N LEU A 102 -11.55 -16.79 -4.63
CA LEU A 102 -12.25 -15.70 -3.96
C LEU A 102 -12.98 -14.88 -5.02
N ASP A 103 -14.31 -14.86 -4.97
CA ASP A 103 -15.16 -14.16 -5.94
C ASP A 103 -14.83 -14.52 -7.40
N GLY A 104 -14.45 -15.79 -7.63
CA GLY A 104 -14.05 -16.32 -8.94
C GLY A 104 -12.56 -16.14 -9.27
N VAL A 105 -11.79 -15.47 -8.41
CA VAL A 105 -10.36 -15.18 -8.60
C VAL A 105 -9.52 -16.23 -7.88
N PRO A 106 -8.65 -16.98 -8.59
CA PRO A 106 -7.85 -18.01 -7.97
C PRO A 106 -6.80 -17.41 -7.03
N PHE A 107 -6.58 -18.08 -5.90
CA PHE A 107 -5.47 -17.81 -4.99
C PHE A 107 -4.80 -19.10 -4.54
N ASP A 108 -3.51 -19.02 -4.23
CA ASP A 108 -2.73 -20.10 -3.64
C ASP A 108 -1.89 -19.54 -2.49
N SER A 109 -1.88 -20.26 -1.38
CA SER A 109 -1.05 -19.97 -0.23
C SER A 109 -0.40 -21.23 0.28
N ARG A 110 0.88 -21.13 0.60
CA ARG A 110 1.67 -22.21 1.17
C ARG A 110 2.46 -21.64 2.32
N ALA A 111 2.58 -22.40 3.40
CA ALA A 111 3.51 -22.06 4.44
C ALA A 111 4.45 -23.21 4.74
N GLU A 112 5.55 -22.86 5.38
CA GLU A 112 6.45 -23.77 6.05
C GLU A 112 6.67 -23.21 7.44
N ALA A 113 6.42 -23.98 8.50
CA ALA A 113 6.56 -23.49 9.86
C ALA A 113 7.18 -24.52 10.81
N LEU A 114 7.85 -24.00 11.84
CA LEU A 114 8.33 -24.70 13.02
C LEU A 114 7.63 -24.07 14.25
N PRO A 115 6.31 -24.26 14.41
CA PRO A 115 5.50 -23.48 15.36
C PRO A 115 5.83 -23.76 16.84
N PHE A 116 6.45 -24.90 17.13
CA PHE A 116 6.69 -25.38 18.48
C PHE A 116 8.19 -25.50 18.83
N ALA A 117 9.08 -25.10 17.92
CA ALA A 117 10.51 -25.11 18.18
C ALA A 117 10.88 -24.00 19.17
N ASP A 118 12.00 -24.16 19.88
CA ASP A 118 12.54 -23.11 20.77
C ASP A 118 12.72 -21.76 20.05
N GLU A 119 13.03 -21.83 18.74
CA GLU A 119 12.96 -20.70 17.81
C GLU A 119 11.80 -20.91 16.83
N ALA A 120 10.63 -20.37 17.16
CA ALA A 120 9.47 -20.47 16.29
C ALA A 120 9.71 -19.68 15.00
N SER A 121 9.43 -20.30 13.85
CA SER A 121 9.58 -19.63 12.55
C SER A 121 8.52 -20.08 11.57
N ALA A 122 8.18 -19.18 10.64
CA ALA A 122 7.27 -19.50 9.54
C ALA A 122 7.66 -18.73 8.28
N ARG A 123 7.53 -19.37 7.12
CA ARG A 123 7.59 -18.72 5.81
C ARG A 123 6.29 -19.02 5.08
N LEU A 124 5.54 -17.99 4.73
CA LEU A 124 4.28 -18.10 3.99
C LEU A 124 4.43 -17.40 2.63
N SER A 125 4.07 -18.08 1.55
CA SER A 125 3.85 -17.47 0.23
C SER A 125 2.35 -17.34 -0.02
N PHE A 126 1.94 -16.23 -0.63
CA PHE A 126 0.56 -15.96 -1.03
C PHE A 126 0.54 -15.35 -2.41
N LYS A 127 -0.27 -15.91 -3.30
CA LYS A 127 -0.47 -15.41 -4.65
C LYS A 127 -1.95 -15.29 -4.98
N LEU A 128 -2.32 -14.16 -5.55
CA LEU A 128 -3.64 -13.87 -6.09
C LEU A 128 -3.47 -12.95 -7.31
N THR A 129 -4.19 -13.21 -8.39
CA THR A 129 -4.03 -12.47 -9.66
C THR A 129 -5.39 -12.17 -10.23
N GLY A 130 -5.67 -10.88 -10.47
CA GLY A 130 -6.89 -10.45 -11.11
C GLY A 130 -8.04 -10.13 -10.16
N LEU A 131 -7.79 -9.72 -8.90
CA LEU A 131 -8.87 -9.34 -8.00
C LEU A 131 -9.48 -8.01 -8.42
N ASP A 132 -10.74 -8.04 -8.85
CA ASP A 132 -11.52 -6.84 -9.13
C ASP A 132 -11.77 -6.08 -7.82
N LEU A 133 -11.33 -4.83 -7.77
CA LEU A 133 -11.45 -3.95 -6.62
C LEU A 133 -12.77 -3.15 -6.63
N ALA A 134 -13.47 -3.04 -7.76
CA ALA A 134 -14.70 -2.26 -7.84
C ALA A 134 -15.77 -2.71 -6.83
N PRO A 135 -16.00 -4.03 -6.59
CA PRO A 135 -16.90 -4.49 -5.53
C PRO A 135 -16.48 -4.05 -4.12
N LEU A 136 -15.17 -3.90 -3.88
CA LEU A 136 -14.62 -3.49 -2.59
C LEU A 136 -14.83 -2.01 -2.29
N ALA A 137 -15.24 -1.20 -3.28
CA ALA A 137 -15.61 0.21 -3.06
C ALA A 137 -16.72 0.38 -2.02
N ALA A 138 -17.60 -0.63 -1.85
CA ALA A 138 -18.65 -0.64 -0.85
C ALA A 138 -18.11 -0.63 0.60
N TYR A 139 -16.86 -1.02 0.80
CA TYR A 139 -16.18 -1.00 2.11
C TYR A 139 -15.44 0.31 2.39
N VAL A 140 -15.37 1.22 1.41
CA VAL A 140 -14.77 2.54 1.62
C VAL A 140 -15.76 3.41 2.40
N PRO A 141 -15.35 4.00 3.55
CA PRO A 141 -16.25 4.86 4.32
C PRO A 141 -16.80 6.01 3.48
N ALA A 142 -18.07 6.35 3.67
CA ALA A 142 -18.70 7.48 2.95
C ALA A 142 -17.98 8.82 3.17
N SER A 143 -17.29 8.97 4.31
CA SER A 143 -16.46 10.13 4.66
C SER A 143 -15.13 10.21 3.92
N ALA A 144 -14.73 9.16 3.18
CA ALA A 144 -13.47 9.18 2.43
C ALA A 144 -13.49 10.28 1.35
N PRO A 145 -12.38 11.00 1.13
CA PRO A 145 -12.30 12.09 0.16
C PRO A 145 -12.23 11.60 -1.30
N VAL A 146 -12.23 10.29 -1.52
CA VAL A 146 -12.10 9.63 -2.83
C VAL A 146 -13.08 8.47 -2.96
N ARG A 147 -13.35 8.06 -4.19
CA ARG A 147 -14.17 6.90 -4.55
C ARG A 147 -13.38 6.03 -5.51
N LEU A 148 -13.34 4.74 -5.23
CA LEU A 148 -12.81 3.73 -6.13
C LEU A 148 -13.89 3.38 -7.15
N THR A 149 -13.57 3.49 -8.44
CA THR A 149 -14.50 3.15 -9.53
C THR A 149 -14.11 1.83 -10.19
N THR A 150 -12.84 1.69 -10.56
CA THR A 150 -12.28 0.48 -11.17
C THR A 150 -10.89 0.20 -10.62
N GLY A 151 -10.44 -1.04 -10.76
CA GLY A 151 -9.06 -1.43 -10.55
C GLY A 151 -8.95 -2.93 -10.38
N THR A 152 -7.82 -3.50 -10.81
CA THR A 152 -7.52 -4.92 -10.63
C THR A 152 -6.24 -5.07 -9.82
N LEU A 153 -6.24 -5.95 -8.83
CA LEU A 153 -5.12 -6.19 -7.92
C LEU A 153 -4.48 -7.56 -8.19
N ASP A 154 -3.16 -7.54 -8.34
CA ASP A 154 -2.30 -8.72 -8.30
C ASP A 154 -1.39 -8.65 -7.07
N VAL A 155 -1.23 -9.80 -6.41
CA VAL A 155 -0.45 -9.98 -5.20
C VAL A 155 0.41 -11.22 -5.35
N ASP A 156 1.71 -11.09 -5.14
CA ASP A 156 2.65 -12.20 -5.01
C ASP A 156 3.59 -11.86 -3.85
N LEU A 157 3.28 -12.38 -2.66
CA LEU A 157 3.91 -11.99 -1.40
C LEU A 157 4.51 -13.19 -0.68
N ALA A 158 5.64 -12.94 -0.03
CA ALA A 158 6.25 -13.85 0.93
C ALA A 158 6.38 -13.15 2.29
N LEU A 159 5.83 -13.78 3.33
CA LEU A 159 5.96 -13.39 4.72
C LEU A 159 6.92 -14.34 5.42
N GLU A 160 7.90 -13.80 6.13
CA GLU A 160 8.82 -14.54 6.98
C GLU A 160 8.61 -14.07 8.43
N PHE A 161 8.36 -15.02 9.33
CA PHE A 161 8.23 -14.82 10.76
C PHE A 161 9.36 -15.58 11.47
N ALA A 162 9.95 -14.96 12.48
CA ALA A 162 10.90 -15.60 13.36
C ALA A 162 10.80 -15.03 14.77
N GLU A 163 10.72 -15.89 15.76
CA GLU A 163 10.74 -15.55 17.18
C GLU A 163 11.87 -16.32 17.85
N ARG A 164 12.66 -15.60 18.65
CA ARG A 164 13.75 -16.21 19.42
C ARG A 164 13.61 -15.84 20.89
N PRO A 165 14.04 -16.73 21.81
CA PRO A 165 14.04 -16.41 23.22
C PRO A 165 14.77 -15.10 23.50
N ARG A 166 14.13 -14.20 24.26
CA ARG A 166 14.68 -12.89 24.67
C ARG A 166 14.97 -11.92 23.52
N GLN A 167 14.42 -12.15 22.33
CA GLN A 167 14.46 -11.20 21.21
C GLN A 167 13.03 -10.82 20.81
N PRO A 168 12.80 -9.58 20.36
CA PRO A 168 11.52 -9.22 19.75
C PRO A 168 11.25 -10.09 18.51
N PRO A 169 9.99 -10.47 18.25
CA PRO A 169 9.65 -11.21 17.04
C PRO A 169 9.96 -10.39 15.78
N GLY A 170 10.47 -11.08 14.77
CA GLY A 170 10.72 -10.54 13.43
C GLY A 170 9.59 -10.91 12.48
N VAL A 171 9.09 -9.92 11.75
CA VAL A 171 8.19 -10.12 10.61
C VAL A 171 8.80 -9.40 9.43
N LYS A 172 8.98 -10.10 8.32
CA LYS A 172 9.47 -9.57 7.05
C LYS A 172 8.49 -9.90 5.93
N LEU A 173 8.20 -8.92 5.10
CA LEU A 173 7.36 -9.04 3.91
C LEU A 173 8.19 -8.69 2.68
N SER A 174 8.09 -9.53 1.65
CA SER A 174 8.74 -9.34 0.35
C SER A 174 7.84 -9.81 -0.79
N GLY A 175 8.19 -9.47 -2.03
CA GLY A 175 7.41 -9.85 -3.22
C GLY A 175 6.97 -8.63 -4.02
N ALA A 176 5.78 -8.66 -4.60
CA ALA A 176 5.24 -7.57 -5.39
C ALA A 176 3.72 -7.43 -5.25
N VAL A 177 3.27 -6.18 -5.30
CA VAL A 177 1.87 -5.81 -5.46
C VAL A 177 1.74 -5.01 -6.74
N GLN A 178 0.74 -5.33 -7.57
CA GLN A 178 0.47 -4.58 -8.80
C GLN A 178 -1.00 -4.17 -8.84
N LEU A 179 -1.25 -2.94 -9.28
CA LEU A 179 -2.58 -2.44 -9.60
C LEU A 179 -2.65 -2.18 -11.10
N HIS A 180 -3.80 -2.50 -11.69
CA HIS A 180 -4.08 -2.29 -13.11
C HIS A 180 -5.38 -1.51 -13.28
N ASP A 181 -5.41 -0.63 -14.29
CA ASP A 181 -6.60 0.13 -14.71
C ASP A 181 -7.38 0.75 -13.52
N LEU A 182 -6.64 1.33 -12.57
CA LEU A 182 -7.23 1.97 -11.39
C LEU A 182 -7.80 3.33 -11.79
N ALA A 183 -9.06 3.55 -11.45
CA ALA A 183 -9.74 4.82 -11.61
C ALA A 183 -10.34 5.27 -10.27
N LEU A 184 -9.93 6.47 -9.85
CA LEU A 184 -10.39 7.14 -8.64
C LEU A 184 -11.12 8.42 -9.01
N THR A 185 -12.27 8.63 -8.39
CA THR A 185 -13.05 9.86 -8.51
C THR A 185 -13.16 10.55 -7.17
N HIS A 186 -13.62 11.78 -7.22
CA HIS A 186 -14.14 12.47 -6.07
C HIS A 186 -15.54 11.95 -5.68
N PRO A 187 -16.04 12.28 -4.46
CA PRO A 187 -17.39 11.92 -4.03
C PRO A 187 -18.51 12.49 -4.92
N ASP A 188 -18.24 13.59 -5.63
CA ASP A 188 -19.14 14.22 -6.61
C ASP A 188 -19.07 13.56 -8.01
N GLY A 189 -18.33 12.47 -8.16
CA GLY A 189 -18.20 11.69 -9.40
C GLY A 189 -17.16 12.22 -10.39
N GLN A 190 -16.51 13.35 -10.12
CA GLN A 190 -15.49 13.90 -11.02
C GLN A 190 -14.20 13.08 -10.97
N PRO A 191 -13.53 12.81 -12.11
CA PRO A 191 -12.26 12.06 -12.12
C PRO A 191 -11.16 12.77 -11.33
N LEU A 192 -10.43 12.01 -10.50
CA LEU A 192 -9.32 12.50 -9.69
C LEU A 192 -7.98 11.94 -10.18
N LEU A 193 -7.88 10.61 -10.26
CA LEU A 193 -6.67 9.89 -10.64
C LEU A 193 -7.03 8.65 -11.43
N ASP A 194 -6.45 8.50 -12.61
CA ASP A 194 -6.42 7.24 -13.35
C ASP A 194 -4.97 6.74 -13.43
N LEU A 195 -4.74 5.44 -13.45
CA LEU A 195 -3.43 4.86 -13.78
C LEU A 195 -3.61 3.54 -14.50
N LYS A 196 -2.75 3.28 -15.49
CA LYS A 196 -2.77 2.00 -16.22
C LYS A 196 -2.13 0.89 -15.43
N ARG A 197 -1.00 1.18 -14.78
CA ARG A 197 -0.34 0.20 -13.93
C ARG A 197 0.44 0.90 -12.81
N LEU A 198 0.35 0.35 -11.61
CA LEU A 198 1.28 0.60 -10.52
C LEU A 198 1.99 -0.71 -10.21
N SER A 199 3.33 -0.71 -10.20
CA SER A 199 4.13 -1.82 -9.69
C SER A 199 4.84 -1.40 -8.42
N LEU A 200 4.61 -2.15 -7.35
CA LEU A 200 5.18 -1.93 -6.02
C LEU A 200 5.89 -3.20 -5.55
N PRO A 201 7.20 -3.35 -5.85
CA PRO A 201 8.00 -4.44 -5.29
C PRO A 201 8.35 -4.16 -3.83
N LEU A 202 8.15 -5.15 -2.97
CA LEU A 202 8.55 -5.15 -1.57
C LEU A 202 9.89 -5.89 -1.48
N ALA A 203 10.97 -5.14 -1.30
CA ALA A 203 12.32 -5.71 -1.22
C ALA A 203 12.63 -6.23 0.19
N ASP A 204 12.33 -5.41 1.22
CA ASP A 204 12.56 -5.74 2.62
C ASP A 204 11.69 -4.89 3.55
N VAL A 205 10.44 -5.29 3.75
CA VAL A 205 9.50 -4.58 4.63
C VAL A 205 9.44 -5.32 5.98
N GLN A 206 9.95 -4.70 7.04
CA GLN A 206 9.98 -5.25 8.40
C GLN A 206 9.29 -4.29 9.38
N PRO A 207 7.95 -4.31 9.48
CA PRO A 207 7.18 -3.32 10.24
C PRO A 207 7.53 -3.29 11.73
N LEU A 208 7.79 -4.47 12.33
CA LEU A 208 8.16 -4.58 13.74
C LEU A 208 9.53 -3.96 14.05
N ARG A 209 10.41 -3.89 13.05
CA ARG A 209 11.72 -3.22 13.13
C ARG A 209 11.70 -1.80 12.58
N ARG A 210 10.51 -1.30 12.19
CA ARG A 210 10.31 0.03 11.60
C ARG A 210 11.14 0.26 10.34
N GLN A 211 11.29 -0.78 9.53
CA GLN A 211 12.03 -0.72 8.28
C GLN A 211 11.09 -0.99 7.11
N LEU A 212 11.17 -0.15 6.09
CA LEU A 212 10.37 -0.26 4.88
C LEU A 212 11.28 -0.13 3.66
N GLY A 213 11.65 -1.26 3.07
CA GLY A 213 12.44 -1.33 1.84
C GLY A 213 11.59 -1.69 0.62
N LEU A 214 11.45 -0.76 -0.31
CA LEU A 214 10.77 -0.95 -1.59
C LEU A 214 11.78 -1.12 -2.72
N GLY A 215 11.43 -1.94 -3.70
CA GLY A 215 12.16 -2.03 -4.97
C GLY A 215 11.89 -0.82 -5.87
N GLN A 216 12.01 -1.01 -7.18
CA GLN A 216 11.72 0.04 -8.15
C GLN A 216 10.20 0.20 -8.29
N VAL A 217 9.67 1.33 -7.83
CA VAL A 217 8.25 1.68 -7.95
C VAL A 217 8.00 2.25 -9.33
N VAL A 218 6.99 1.75 -10.04
CA VAL A 218 6.68 2.20 -11.41
C VAL A 218 5.21 2.60 -11.49
N LEU A 219 4.96 3.84 -11.94
CA LEU A 219 3.64 4.35 -12.29
C LEU A 219 3.58 4.50 -13.81
N ASP A 220 2.74 3.70 -14.45
CA ASP A 220 2.54 3.73 -15.89
C ASP A 220 1.26 4.50 -16.24
N GLN A 221 1.43 5.54 -17.05
CA GLN A 221 0.38 6.44 -17.53
C GLN A 221 -0.53 6.96 -16.41
N PRO A 222 0.00 7.53 -15.31
CA PRO A 222 -0.85 8.18 -14.32
C PRO A 222 -1.46 9.46 -14.90
N VAL A 223 -2.76 9.65 -14.73
CA VAL A 223 -3.50 10.85 -15.12
C VAL A 223 -4.11 11.46 -13.88
N ALA A 224 -3.54 12.57 -13.40
CA ALA A 224 -4.03 13.30 -12.23
C ALA A 224 -4.74 14.59 -12.64
N ARG A 225 -5.84 14.90 -11.96
CA ARG A 225 -6.63 16.11 -12.20
C ARG A 225 -6.77 16.89 -10.91
N TRP A 226 -6.16 18.06 -10.86
CA TRP A 226 -6.22 18.96 -9.73
C TRP A 226 -7.33 20.00 -9.91
N ARG A 227 -8.12 20.17 -8.85
CA ARG A 227 -9.08 21.26 -8.72
C ARG A 227 -8.73 22.10 -7.50
N SER A 228 -8.75 23.44 -7.65
CA SER A 228 -8.77 24.30 -6.48
C SER A 228 -10.09 24.11 -5.75
N GLN A 229 -10.05 23.51 -4.57
CA GLN A 229 -11.21 23.40 -3.71
C GLN A 229 -11.61 24.83 -3.25
N PRO A 230 -12.90 25.20 -3.27
CA PRO A 230 -13.31 26.47 -2.67
C PRO A 230 -12.88 26.49 -1.20
N GLN A 231 -12.24 27.58 -0.78
CA GLN A 231 -11.83 27.79 0.61
C GLN A 231 -13.04 27.55 1.52
N GLY A 232 -12.99 26.52 2.37
CA GLY A 232 -14.09 26.13 3.25
C GLY A 232 -14.35 24.63 3.34
N ALA A 233 -13.73 23.80 2.50
CA ALA A 233 -13.71 22.37 2.77
C ALA A 233 -12.84 22.11 4.02
N PRO A 234 -13.32 21.32 5.00
CA PRO A 234 -12.48 20.93 6.12
C PRO A 234 -11.26 20.24 5.54
N ALA A 235 -10.08 20.79 5.78
CA ALA A 235 -8.86 20.03 5.62
C ALA A 235 -9.08 18.76 6.44
N THR A 236 -9.12 17.59 5.79
CA THR A 236 -8.82 16.34 6.48
C THR A 236 -7.37 16.47 6.89
N SER A 237 -7.14 17.16 8.00
CA SER A 237 -5.96 16.93 8.79
C SER A 237 -5.99 15.43 9.07
N ILE A 238 -5.01 14.74 8.53
CA ILE A 238 -4.47 13.58 9.23
C ILE A 238 -4.16 14.10 10.62
N ALA A 239 -5.12 13.93 11.54
CA ALA A 239 -5.06 14.47 12.86
C ALA A 239 -3.72 14.02 13.43
N SER A 240 -2.80 14.97 13.58
CA SER A 240 -1.63 14.77 14.40
C SER A 240 -2.20 14.56 15.78
N ALA A 241 -2.36 13.30 16.17
CA ALA A 241 -2.63 12.95 17.54
C ALA A 241 -1.46 13.53 18.34
N THR A 242 -1.68 14.68 18.97
CA THR A 242 -0.78 15.23 19.96
C THR A 242 -0.80 14.28 21.15
N SER A 243 -0.03 13.20 21.05
CA SER A 243 0.33 12.40 22.20
C SER A 243 1.38 13.19 23.00
N ALA A 244 1.13 13.31 24.30
CA ALA A 244 2.12 13.65 25.33
C ALA A 244 3.48 12.97 25.04
N PRO A 245 4.63 13.54 25.48
CA PRO A 245 5.94 13.05 25.09
C PRO A 245 6.12 11.58 25.47
N ALA A 246 5.90 10.70 24.50
CA ALA A 246 6.18 9.28 24.58
C ALA A 246 7.69 9.11 24.45
N ALA A 247 8.26 8.21 25.25
CA ALA A 247 9.67 7.85 25.19
C ALA A 247 10.14 7.69 23.73
N ALA A 248 11.26 8.32 23.39
CA ALA A 248 11.79 8.44 22.02
C ALA A 248 11.86 7.08 21.35
N THR A 249 10.86 6.79 20.51
CA THR A 249 10.80 5.52 19.80
C THR A 249 11.65 5.64 18.53
N PRO A 250 12.43 4.61 18.14
CA PRO A 250 13.32 4.70 16.99
C PRO A 250 12.57 5.15 15.72
N PRO A 251 13.12 6.09 14.93
CA PRO A 251 12.46 6.56 13.73
C PRO A 251 12.36 5.44 12.68
N TRP A 252 11.36 5.56 11.80
CA TRP A 252 11.25 4.67 10.65
C TRP A 252 12.42 4.85 9.69
N GLN A 253 12.91 3.73 9.15
CA GLN A 253 13.92 3.67 8.12
C GLN A 253 13.27 3.27 6.80
N PHE A 254 13.38 4.11 5.80
CA PHE A 254 12.84 3.86 4.47
C PHE A 254 13.98 3.67 3.48
N SER A 255 13.84 2.70 2.59
CA SER A 255 14.70 2.57 1.40
C SER A 255 13.85 2.30 0.17
N LEU A 256 14.30 2.83 -0.95
CA LEU A 256 13.63 2.76 -2.24
C LEU A 256 14.70 2.55 -3.30
N ALA A 257 14.57 1.53 -4.15
CA ALA A 257 15.54 1.30 -5.23
C ALA A 257 15.39 2.32 -6.37
N GLY A 258 14.19 2.88 -6.54
CA GLY A 258 13.92 4.02 -7.43
C GLY A 258 12.43 4.23 -7.65
N VAL A 259 12.06 5.36 -8.25
CA VAL A 259 10.70 5.62 -8.76
C VAL A 259 10.78 5.94 -10.23
N ALA A 260 9.87 5.37 -11.03
CA ALA A 260 9.67 5.74 -12.42
C ALA A 260 8.21 6.14 -12.67
N ILE A 261 8.01 7.29 -13.33
CA ILE A 261 6.73 7.66 -13.92
C ILE A 261 6.92 7.62 -15.44
N ASN A 262 6.07 6.86 -16.13
CA ASN A 262 6.09 6.74 -17.58
C ASN A 262 4.83 7.38 -18.16
N ASP A 263 4.99 8.34 -19.07
CA ASP A 263 3.90 9.00 -19.81
C ASP A 263 2.76 9.52 -18.90
N GLY A 264 3.13 10.21 -17.82
CA GLY A 264 2.17 10.83 -16.93
C GLY A 264 1.48 12.04 -17.56
N ARG A 265 0.26 12.32 -17.11
CA ARG A 265 -0.48 13.54 -17.42
C ARG A 265 -0.99 14.18 -16.15
N PHE A 266 -0.91 15.50 -16.09
CA PHE A 266 -1.46 16.28 -14.99
C PHE A 266 -2.23 17.46 -15.55
N THR A 267 -3.47 17.63 -15.08
CA THR A 267 -4.29 18.77 -15.48
C THR A 267 -4.68 19.57 -14.24
N ALA A 268 -4.53 20.89 -14.32
CA ALA A 268 -4.97 21.81 -13.28
C ALA A 268 -5.56 23.04 -13.96
N ARG A 269 -6.85 23.31 -13.72
CA ARG A 269 -7.57 24.42 -14.37
C ARG A 269 -7.43 24.36 -15.91
N ASP A 270 -6.69 25.29 -16.49
CA ASP A 270 -6.39 25.44 -17.91
C ASP A 270 -4.98 24.94 -18.31
N LEU A 271 -4.21 24.48 -17.32
CA LEU A 271 -2.87 23.92 -17.51
C LEU A 271 -2.94 22.40 -17.72
N ALA A 272 -2.33 21.92 -18.81
CA ALA A 272 -2.17 20.50 -19.10
C ALA A 272 -0.68 20.16 -19.27
N LEU A 273 -0.17 19.34 -18.36
CA LEU A 273 1.16 18.73 -18.45
C LEU A 273 1.01 17.33 -19.03
N GLU A 274 1.81 17.02 -20.03
CA GLU A 274 1.77 15.77 -20.77
C GLU A 274 3.16 15.14 -20.88
N ALA A 275 3.19 13.87 -21.27
CA ALA A 275 4.42 13.11 -21.49
C ALA A 275 5.38 13.20 -20.30
N ILE A 276 4.83 13.24 -19.07
CA ILE A 276 5.63 13.36 -17.85
C ILE A 276 6.43 12.07 -17.69
N GLN A 277 7.75 12.22 -17.73
CA GLN A 277 8.72 11.18 -17.41
C GLN A 277 9.43 11.61 -16.14
N LEU A 278 9.53 10.71 -15.17
CA LEU A 278 10.29 10.96 -13.95
C LEU A 278 11.08 9.70 -13.62
N LYS A 279 12.35 9.86 -13.24
CA LYS A 279 13.21 8.80 -12.73
C LYS A 279 13.92 9.31 -11.49
N LEU A 280 13.56 8.77 -10.34
CA LEU A 280 14.29 8.94 -9.09
C LEU A 280 15.16 7.69 -8.90
N ALA A 281 16.46 7.90 -8.70
CA ALA A 281 17.40 6.85 -8.35
C ALA A 281 17.15 6.30 -6.94
N ALA A 282 17.97 5.34 -6.51
CA ALA A 282 17.86 4.80 -5.17
C ALA A 282 17.94 5.91 -4.11
N ALA A 283 17.05 5.84 -3.12
CA ALA A 283 16.95 6.82 -2.03
C ALA A 283 16.70 6.10 -0.70
N SER A 284 17.12 6.72 0.39
CA SER A 284 16.83 6.24 1.74
C SER A 284 16.46 7.40 2.65
N TRP A 285 15.65 7.12 3.66
CA TRP A 285 15.32 8.07 4.71
C TRP A 285 15.59 7.45 6.10
N PRO A 286 16.30 8.14 7.00
CA PRO A 286 17.00 9.42 6.79
C PRO A 286 18.03 9.36 5.66
N LEU A 287 18.16 10.46 4.91
CA LEU A 287 19.06 10.51 3.75
C LEU A 287 20.51 10.40 4.21
N LYS A 288 21.22 9.36 3.74
CA LYS A 288 22.63 9.10 4.05
C LYS A 288 23.54 9.15 2.83
N ALA A 289 22.98 9.00 1.64
CA ALA A 289 23.70 8.95 0.38
C ALA A 289 22.99 9.85 -0.63
N PRO A 290 23.72 10.43 -1.60
CA PRO A 290 23.11 11.24 -2.63
C PRO A 290 22.17 10.42 -3.51
N THR A 291 21.06 11.03 -3.91
CA THR A 291 20.13 10.48 -4.90
C THR A 291 19.97 11.45 -6.07
N GLN A 292 19.60 10.93 -7.23
CA GLN A 292 19.45 11.69 -8.47
C GLN A 292 18.01 11.61 -8.94
N LEU A 293 17.54 12.72 -9.51
CA LEU A 293 16.22 12.87 -10.12
C LEU A 293 16.40 13.37 -11.54
N ASP A 294 15.89 12.61 -12.51
CA ASP A 294 15.68 13.07 -13.88
C ASP A 294 14.18 13.26 -14.11
N ALA A 295 13.80 14.37 -14.72
CA ALA A 295 12.41 14.62 -15.08
C ALA A 295 12.33 15.27 -16.46
N SER A 296 11.30 14.92 -17.21
CA SER A 296 10.88 15.68 -18.37
C SER A 296 9.37 15.76 -18.46
N LEU A 297 8.86 16.85 -19.02
CA LEU A 297 7.45 17.04 -19.26
C LEU A 297 7.23 17.95 -20.46
N ARG A 298 6.02 17.90 -20.99
CA ARG A 298 5.54 18.80 -22.03
C ARG A 298 4.39 19.65 -21.51
N LEU A 299 4.37 20.90 -21.94
CA LEU A 299 3.26 21.82 -21.73
C LEU A 299 2.95 22.43 -23.10
N ASP A 300 1.91 21.90 -23.76
CA ASP A 300 1.61 22.18 -25.17
C ASP A 300 2.82 21.91 -26.11
N GLY A 301 3.38 22.98 -26.69
CA GLY A 301 4.59 22.94 -27.52
C GLY A 301 5.89 23.04 -26.73
N ALA A 302 5.83 23.43 -25.46
CA ALA A 302 7.00 23.63 -24.63
C ALA A 302 7.50 22.31 -24.05
N THR A 303 8.81 22.20 -23.88
CA THR A 303 9.44 21.06 -23.20
C THR A 303 10.27 21.56 -22.02
N LEU A 304 10.09 20.91 -20.86
CA LEU A 304 10.94 21.09 -19.70
C LEU A 304 11.68 19.78 -19.45
N VAL A 305 13.01 19.86 -19.34
CA VAL A 305 13.85 18.76 -18.86
C VAL A 305 14.60 19.26 -17.64
N ALA A 306 14.62 18.47 -16.57
CA ALA A 306 15.30 18.80 -15.33
C ALA A 306 16.12 17.61 -14.83
N GLN A 307 17.26 17.92 -14.24
CA GLN A 307 18.10 16.96 -13.52
C GLN A 307 18.43 17.57 -12.17
N ALA A 308 18.37 16.77 -11.11
CA ALA A 308 18.72 17.21 -9.77
C ALA A 308 19.46 16.11 -9.02
N ARG A 309 20.35 16.53 -8.12
CA ARG A 309 21.06 15.67 -7.19
C ARG A 309 20.81 16.20 -5.78
N LEU A 310 20.29 15.33 -4.93
CA LEU A 310 20.00 15.62 -3.53
C LEU A 310 20.95 14.81 -2.64
N SER A 311 21.74 15.49 -1.80
CA SER A 311 22.49 14.93 -0.69
C SER A 311 22.06 15.59 0.63
N PRO A 312 22.51 15.10 1.80
CA PRO A 312 22.23 15.76 3.07
C PRO A 312 22.71 17.22 3.13
N GLU A 313 23.79 17.55 2.43
CA GLU A 313 24.47 18.84 2.46
C GLU A 313 24.03 19.78 1.34
N LEU A 314 23.56 19.24 0.22
CA LEU A 314 23.30 20.04 -0.98
C LEU A 314 22.19 19.43 -1.84
N LEU A 315 21.27 20.29 -2.28
CA LEU A 315 20.45 20.05 -3.46
C LEU A 315 21.00 20.91 -4.59
N ASP A 316 21.39 20.27 -5.68
CA ASP A 316 21.82 20.95 -6.91
C ASP A 316 20.96 20.45 -8.06
N GLY A 317 20.50 21.33 -8.92
CA GLY A 317 19.67 20.96 -10.04
C GLY A 317 19.75 21.95 -11.18
N GLU A 318 19.63 21.42 -12.39
CA GLU A 318 19.55 22.18 -13.62
C GLU A 318 18.28 21.83 -14.35
N SER A 319 17.71 22.81 -15.05
CA SER A 319 16.58 22.60 -15.92
C SER A 319 16.71 23.42 -17.18
N ARG A 320 16.23 22.86 -18.28
CA ARG A 320 16.16 23.49 -19.59
C ARG A 320 14.71 23.56 -20.01
N LEU A 321 14.25 24.78 -20.26
CA LEU A 321 12.95 25.09 -20.81
C LEU A 321 13.10 25.50 -22.27
N THR A 322 12.26 24.96 -23.13
CA THR A 322 12.27 25.26 -24.56
C THR A 322 10.87 25.62 -25.02
N ASP A 323 10.75 26.78 -25.66
CA ASP A 323 9.58 27.30 -26.36
C ASP A 323 8.31 27.44 -25.50
N LEU A 324 8.45 27.92 -24.26
CA LEU A 324 7.30 28.20 -23.41
C LEU A 324 6.57 29.47 -23.84
N ALA A 325 5.35 29.33 -24.35
CA ALA A 325 4.45 30.46 -24.54
C ALA A 325 3.93 30.97 -23.18
N LEU A 326 4.36 32.16 -22.76
CA LEU A 326 3.97 32.76 -21.47
C LEU A 326 2.46 33.04 -21.35
N GLU A 327 1.77 33.15 -22.49
CA GLU A 327 0.30 33.17 -22.58
C GLU A 327 -0.34 32.03 -21.78
N ARG A 328 0.29 30.85 -21.77
CA ARG A 328 -0.21 29.66 -21.08
C ARG A 328 -0.13 29.75 -19.56
N LEU A 329 0.75 30.61 -19.06
CA LEU A 329 0.87 30.86 -17.62
C LEU A 329 0.06 32.08 -17.17
N ALA A 330 -0.59 32.80 -18.09
CA ALA A 330 -1.27 34.06 -17.78
C ALA A 330 -2.37 33.89 -16.72
N ALA A 331 -3.11 32.78 -16.73
CA ALA A 331 -4.14 32.49 -15.73
C ALA A 331 -3.59 32.19 -14.32
N TRP A 332 -2.28 32.00 -14.21
CA TRP A 332 -1.57 31.68 -12.97
C TRP A 332 -0.74 32.85 -12.44
N MET A 333 -0.69 33.96 -13.17
CA MET A 333 0.05 35.17 -12.78
C MET A 333 -0.92 36.30 -12.39
N PRO A 334 -0.57 37.12 -11.38
CA PRO A 334 -1.35 38.30 -11.03
C PRO A 334 -1.11 39.41 -12.08
N LEU A 335 -1.76 39.30 -13.24
CA LEU A 335 -1.67 40.30 -14.30
C LEU A 335 -2.66 41.45 -14.06
N PRO A 336 -2.26 42.72 -14.27
CA PRO A 336 -3.19 43.84 -14.19
C PRO A 336 -4.27 43.72 -15.28
N GLY A 337 -5.48 44.20 -14.97
CA GLY A 337 -6.65 44.07 -15.85
C GLY A 337 -6.38 44.62 -17.26
N GLY A 338 -6.55 43.77 -18.27
CA GLY A 338 -6.34 44.11 -19.69
C GLY A 338 -4.94 43.80 -20.24
N ALA A 339 -3.97 43.43 -19.39
CA ALA A 339 -2.65 42.99 -19.86
C ALA A 339 -2.77 41.62 -20.54
N ARG A 340 -2.17 41.49 -21.73
CA ARG A 340 -1.97 40.22 -22.44
C ARG A 340 -0.48 39.99 -22.55
N LEU A 341 -0.04 38.80 -22.16
CA LEU A 341 1.32 38.35 -22.46
C LEU A 341 1.30 37.74 -23.85
N ALA A 342 2.33 38.00 -24.65
CA ALA A 342 2.55 37.36 -25.94
C ALA A 342 4.07 37.25 -26.13
N ALA A 343 4.66 36.24 -25.52
CA ALA A 343 6.10 36.00 -25.55
C ALA A 343 6.38 34.50 -25.41
N GLY A 344 7.38 34.03 -26.14
CA GLY A 344 8.03 32.74 -25.90
C GLY A 344 9.19 32.92 -24.93
N VAL A 345 9.45 31.93 -24.08
CA VAL A 345 10.62 31.88 -23.21
C VAL A 345 11.32 30.55 -23.39
N SER A 346 12.59 30.62 -23.74
CA SER A 346 13.54 29.52 -23.66
C SER A 346 14.69 29.89 -22.74
N GLY A 347 15.24 28.94 -22.01
CA GLY A 347 16.38 29.22 -21.13
C GLY A 347 16.76 28.05 -20.24
N GLN A 348 17.84 28.25 -19.50
CA GLN A 348 18.32 27.32 -18.50
C GLN A 348 18.21 27.95 -17.11
N LEU A 349 17.84 27.13 -16.13
CA LEU A 349 17.74 27.49 -14.73
C LEU A 349 18.59 26.51 -13.91
N ALA A 350 19.52 27.03 -13.14
CA ALA A 350 20.24 26.29 -12.11
C ALA A 350 19.69 26.67 -10.72
N LEU A 351 19.50 25.66 -9.88
CA LEU A 351 19.03 25.76 -8.50
C LEU A 351 20.08 25.12 -7.59
N ARG A 352 20.53 25.86 -6.58
CA ARG A 352 21.39 25.35 -5.53
C ARG A 352 20.80 25.64 -4.16
N VAL A 353 20.64 24.64 -3.32
CA VAL A 353 20.12 24.78 -1.95
C VAL A 353 21.05 24.07 -0.96
N PRO A 354 21.86 24.81 -0.19
CA PRO A 354 22.66 24.26 0.89
C PRO A 354 21.79 23.76 2.06
N GLU A 355 22.19 22.64 2.64
CA GLU A 355 21.49 21.98 3.77
C GLU A 355 19.99 21.81 3.48
N PRO A 356 19.60 21.13 2.38
CA PRO A 356 18.22 21.12 1.90
C PRO A 356 17.23 20.44 2.84
N LEU A 357 17.72 19.67 3.82
CA LEU A 357 16.90 18.96 4.81
C LEU A 357 16.73 19.75 6.12
N ALA A 358 17.43 20.86 6.30
CA ALA A 358 17.32 21.71 7.48
C ALA A 358 16.19 22.75 7.32
N GLU A 359 15.61 23.18 8.45
CA GLU A 359 14.57 24.21 8.46
C GLU A 359 15.06 25.51 7.78
N GLY A 360 14.16 26.22 7.10
CA GLY A 360 14.50 27.42 6.33
C GLY A 360 15.33 27.17 5.05
N ALA A 361 15.37 25.94 4.52
CA ALA A 361 16.13 25.62 3.29
C ALA A 361 15.78 26.52 2.11
N VAL A 362 14.50 26.90 1.96
CA VAL A 362 14.04 27.78 0.88
C VAL A 362 14.73 29.15 0.93
N ASP A 363 15.02 29.68 2.12
CA ASP A 363 15.67 30.99 2.28
C ASP A 363 17.15 30.96 1.86
N ARG A 364 17.75 29.77 1.78
CA ARG A 364 19.13 29.54 1.31
C ARG A 364 19.21 29.16 -0.17
N ALA A 365 18.09 29.17 -0.88
CA ALA A 365 18.05 28.78 -2.28
C ALA A 365 18.69 29.86 -3.17
N GLU A 366 19.66 29.44 -3.98
CA GLU A 366 20.30 30.25 -5.00
C GLU A 366 19.76 29.82 -6.37
N LEU A 367 19.30 30.80 -7.17
CA LEU A 367 18.78 30.59 -8.51
C LEU A 367 19.63 31.37 -9.52
N ALA A 368 20.09 30.69 -10.57
CA ALA A 368 20.79 31.33 -11.67
C ALA A 368 20.07 31.03 -12.99
N PHE A 369 19.84 32.08 -13.77
CA PHE A 369 19.24 31.99 -15.10
C PHE A 369 20.29 32.26 -16.16
N SER A 370 20.33 31.43 -17.19
CA SER A 370 21.21 31.60 -18.34
C SER A 370 20.45 31.33 -19.65
N GLU A 371 20.98 31.85 -20.75
CA GLU A 371 20.45 31.63 -22.10
C GLU A 371 18.97 32.01 -22.30
N LEU A 372 18.46 32.97 -21.52
CA LEU A 372 17.09 33.45 -21.62
C LEU A 372 16.87 34.12 -22.99
N ARG A 373 15.94 33.58 -23.80
CA ARG A 373 15.59 34.07 -25.14
C ARG A 373 14.10 34.18 -25.33
#